data_AF-A0A8H4ANB5-F1
#
_entry.id   AF-A0A8H4ANB5-F1
#
_cell.length_a   1.000
_cell.length_b   1.000
_cell.length_c   1.000
_cell.angle_alpha   90.00
_cell.angle_beta   90.00
_cell.angle_gamma   90.00
#
_symmetry.space_group_name_H-M   'P 1'
#
loop_
_entity.id
_entity.type
_entity.pdbx_description
1 polymer ?
#
loop_
_entity_poly.entity_id
_entity_poly.type
_entity_poly.pdbx_seq_one_letter_code
_entity_poly.pdbx_strand_id
1 'polypeptide(L)'
;MSFLQNLNIQNIFPPSLNNPHDIINMFTIHFNNQSVTGYGVFKMNVRREAERLGVEDHIEITIAESKLWNRATVANKTQYQNVALATNALLPNRFPIRTLRRR
;
A
#
# COMPACT_ATOMS: atom_id res chain seq x y z
N MET A 1 -6.68 -21.56 13.47
CA MET A 1 -7.54 -20.85 12.49
C MET A 1 -6.61 -20.10 11.55
N SER A 2 -6.71 -20.26 10.23
CA SER A 2 -5.77 -19.63 9.30
C SER A 2 -6.09 -18.13 9.16
N PHE A 3 -5.10 -17.25 9.35
CA PHE A 3 -5.21 -15.79 9.18
C PHE A 3 -6.01 -15.38 7.93
N LEU A 4 -5.80 -16.08 6.81
CA LEU A 4 -6.50 -15.88 5.54
C LEU A 4 -8.03 -16.00 5.61
N GLN A 5 -8.57 -16.80 6.52
CA GLN A 5 -10.02 -17.00 6.67
C GLN A 5 -10.69 -15.89 7.47
N ASN A 6 -9.91 -15.14 8.27
CA ASN A 6 -10.41 -14.06 9.12
C ASN A 6 -10.21 -12.67 8.49
N LEU A 7 -9.55 -12.59 7.33
CA LEU A 7 -9.33 -11.35 6.61
C LEU A 7 -10.63 -10.82 6.03
N ASN A 8 -10.99 -9.59 6.41
CA ASN A 8 -12.09 -8.89 5.78
C ASN A 8 -11.65 -8.35 4.41
N ILE A 9 -12.00 -9.09 3.35
CA ILE A 9 -11.66 -8.73 1.97
C ILE A 9 -12.22 -7.35 1.57
N GLN A 10 -13.31 -6.89 2.18
CA GLN A 10 -13.90 -5.57 1.91
C GLN A 10 -13.02 -4.41 2.43
N ASN A 11 -12.18 -4.66 3.45
CA ASN A 11 -11.21 -3.68 3.93
C ASN A 11 -9.94 -3.64 3.06
N ILE A 12 -9.75 -4.68 2.24
CA ILE A 12 -8.61 -4.81 1.32
C ILE A 12 -9.03 -4.44 -0.11
N PHE A 13 -10.31 -4.61 -0.47
CA PHE A 13 -10.85 -4.25 -1.77
C PHE A 13 -12.26 -3.66 -1.62
N PRO A 14 -12.61 -2.59 -2.35
CA PRO A 14 -11.77 -1.89 -3.32
C PRO A 14 -10.88 -0.81 -2.67
N PRO A 15 -9.72 -0.49 -3.28
CA PRO A 15 -8.78 0.53 -2.82
C PRO A 15 -9.32 1.98 -2.86
N SER A 16 -10.60 2.20 -3.19
CA SER A 16 -11.24 3.52 -3.17
C SER A 16 -11.31 4.16 -1.78
N LEU A 17 -11.09 3.36 -0.72
CA LEU A 17 -10.99 3.85 0.65
C LEU A 17 -9.59 4.39 0.99
N ASN A 18 -8.60 4.20 0.11
CA ASN A 18 -7.25 4.66 0.35
C ASN A 18 -7.09 6.12 -0.08
N ASN A 19 -6.92 7.01 0.89
CA ASN A 19 -6.55 8.39 0.61
C ASN A 19 -5.04 8.48 0.28
N PRO A 20 -4.65 8.97 -0.91
CA PRO A 20 -3.25 9.17 -1.27
C PRO A 20 -2.45 9.97 -0.24
N HIS A 21 -3.05 10.95 0.43
CA HIS A 21 -2.36 11.75 1.45
C HIS A 21 -1.95 10.93 2.68
N ASP A 22 -2.82 10.01 3.14
CA ASP A 22 -2.54 9.13 4.27
C ASP A 22 -1.46 8.11 3.92
N ILE A 23 -1.45 7.64 2.67
CA ILE A 23 -0.41 6.75 2.16
C ILE A 23 0.95 7.45 2.20
N ILE A 24 1.07 8.70 1.77
CA ILE A 24 2.34 9.44 1.84
C ILE A 24 2.84 9.53 3.29
N ASN A 25 1.97 9.85 4.24
CA ASN A 25 2.35 9.91 5.66
C ASN A 25 2.93 8.59 6.17
N MET A 26 2.36 7.44 5.78
CA MET A 26 2.88 6.13 6.18
C MET A 26 4.14 5.71 5.44
N PHE A 27 4.24 5.97 4.12
CA PHE A 27 5.38 5.57 3.32
C PHE A 27 6.63 6.44 3.55
N THR A 28 6.46 7.72 3.89
CA THR A 28 7.58 8.65 4.13
C THR A 28 8.46 8.30 5.33
N ILE A 29 7.96 7.52 6.28
CA ILE A 29 8.74 7.07 7.45
C ILE A 29 9.73 5.96 7.06
N HIS A 30 9.43 5.16 6.04
CA HIS A 30 10.19 3.94 5.72
C HIS A 30 10.84 3.92 4.33
N PHE A 31 10.38 4.73 3.37
CA PHE A 31 10.88 4.71 2.00
C PHE A 31 11.61 6.02 1.65
N ASN A 32 12.94 5.96 1.70
CA ASN A 32 13.85 6.98 1.18
C ASN A 32 13.60 7.23 -0.33
N ASN A 33 12.72 8.19 -0.66
CA ASN A 33 12.45 8.66 -2.03
C ASN A 33 12.04 7.58 -3.06
N GLN A 34 11.60 6.40 -2.64
CA GLN A 34 11.15 5.37 -3.57
C GLN A 34 9.71 5.62 -4.01
N SER A 35 9.44 5.33 -5.28
CA SER A 35 8.09 5.43 -5.84
C SER A 35 7.15 4.42 -5.17
N VAL A 36 5.96 4.89 -4.82
CA VAL A 36 4.87 4.06 -4.32
C VAL A 36 4.35 3.20 -5.46
N THR A 37 4.19 1.89 -5.23
CA THR A 37 3.63 0.95 -6.21
C THR A 37 2.26 0.49 -5.78
N GLY A 38 1.40 0.09 -6.73
CA GLY A 38 0.07 -0.43 -6.41
C GLY A 38 0.12 -1.64 -5.47
N TYR A 39 1.11 -2.52 -5.66
CA TYR A 39 1.35 -3.63 -4.74
C TYR A 39 1.78 -3.17 -3.34
N GLY A 40 2.60 -2.12 -3.24
CA GLY A 40 2.96 -1.51 -1.96
C GLY A 40 1.75 -1.00 -1.19
N VAL A 41 0.86 -0.27 -1.87
CA VAL A 41 -0.39 0.22 -1.27
C VAL A 41 -1.29 -0.94 -0.82
N PHE A 42 -1.38 -2.01 -1.63
CA PHE A 42 -2.11 -3.21 -1.26
C PHE A 42 -1.57 -3.88 0.01
N LYS A 43 -0.24 -4.07 0.11
CA LYS A 43 0.38 -4.67 1.30
C LYS A 43 0.08 -3.88 2.57
N MET A 44 0.04 -2.55 2.48
CA MET A 44 -0.33 -1.69 3.61
C MET A 44 -1.73 -2.04 4.14
N ASN A 45 -2.70 -2.23 3.26
CA ASN A 45 -4.07 -2.57 3.67
C ASN A 45 -4.15 -3.96 4.31
N VAL A 46 -3.41 -4.94 3.78
CA VAL A 46 -3.32 -6.28 4.38
C VAL A 46 -2.68 -6.22 5.77
N ARG A 47 -1.62 -5.42 5.94
CA ARG A 47 -0.96 -5.21 7.24
C ARG A 47 -1.86 -4.52 8.26
N ARG A 48 -2.58 -3.46 7.87
CA ARG A 48 -3.57 -2.80 8.75
C ARG A 48 -4.65 -3.78 9.22
N GLU A 49 -5.12 -4.65 8.32
CA GLU A 49 -6.10 -5.67 8.70
C GLU A 49 -5.49 -6.74 9.61
N ALA A 50 -4.21 -7.09 9.41
CA ALA A 50 -3.47 -7.97 10.32
C ALA A 50 -3.34 -7.36 11.73
N GLU A 51 -2.96 -6.09 11.81
CA GLU A 51 -2.88 -5.32 13.07
C GLU A 51 -4.25 -5.28 13.77
N ARG A 52 -5.34 -5.04 13.02
CA ARG A 52 -6.72 -5.07 13.55
C ARG A 52 -7.08 -6.43 14.15
N LEU A 53 -6.53 -7.51 13.59
CA LEU A 53 -6.75 -8.88 14.06
C LEU A 53 -5.74 -9.33 15.12
N GLY A 54 -4.78 -8.48 15.50
CA GLY A 54 -3.71 -8.82 16.44
C GLY A 54 -2.72 -9.87 15.90
N VAL A 55 -2.58 -9.96 14.57
CA VAL A 55 -1.67 -10.90 13.91
C VAL A 55 -0.36 -10.19 13.60
N GLU A 56 0.71 -10.61 14.26
CA GLU A 56 2.06 -10.07 14.07
C GLU A 56 2.97 -11.02 13.26
N ASP A 57 2.50 -12.23 12.95
CA ASP A 57 3.29 -13.21 12.19
C ASP A 57 3.50 -12.74 10.75
N HIS A 58 4.70 -12.23 10.48
CA HIS A 58 5.11 -11.73 9.19
C HIS A 58 5.08 -12.80 8.07
N ILE A 59 5.26 -14.08 8.42
CA ILE A 59 5.21 -15.17 7.44
C ILE A 59 3.77 -15.38 7.00
N GLU A 60 2.83 -15.45 7.95
CA GLU A 60 1.41 -15.58 7.63
C GLU A 60 0.89 -14.39 6.81
N ILE A 61 1.31 -13.17 7.17
CA ILE A 61 0.96 -11.94 6.45
C ILE A 61 1.49 -12.00 5.02
N THR A 62 2.76 -12.34 4.82
CA THR A 62 3.38 -12.41 3.47
C THR A 62 2.71 -13.47 2.60
N ILE A 63 2.36 -14.63 3.18
CA ILE A 63 1.63 -15.68 2.47
C ILE A 63 0.24 -15.18 2.04
N ALA A 64 -0.46 -14.47 2.93
CA ALA A 64 -1.76 -13.90 2.63
C ALA A 64 -1.69 -12.80 1.56
N GLU A 65 -0.73 -11.88 1.65
CA GLU A 65 -0.45 -10.84 0.66
C GLU A 65 -0.32 -11.46 -0.74
N SER A 66 0.54 -12.49 -0.89
CA SER A 66 0.77 -13.16 -2.16
C SER A 66 -0.49 -13.86 -2.69
N LYS A 67 -1.18 -14.64 -1.85
CA LYS A 67 -2.40 -15.35 -2.26
C LYS A 67 -3.52 -14.39 -2.67
N LEU A 68 -3.72 -13.31 -1.93
CA LEU A 68 -4.75 -12.32 -2.19
C LEU A 68 -4.45 -11.52 -3.45
N TRP A 69 -3.20 -11.09 -3.66
CA TRP A 69 -2.82 -10.36 -4.87
C TRP A 69 -2.95 -11.21 -6.13
N ASN A 70 -2.62 -12.49 -6.05
CA ASN A 70 -2.79 -13.42 -7.18
C ASN A 70 -4.26 -13.68 -7.50
N ARG A 71 -5.15 -13.67 -6.50
CA ARG A 71 -6.60 -13.79 -6.68
C ARG A 71 -7.30 -12.48 -7.08
N ALA A 72 -6.65 -11.34 -6.90
CA ALA A 72 -7.22 -10.04 -7.22
C ALA A 72 -7.48 -9.89 -8.72
N THR A 73 -8.64 -9.34 -9.07
CA THR A 73 -9.01 -9.06 -10.46
C THR A 73 -8.10 -8.00 -11.06
N VAL A 74 -8.02 -7.95 -12.41
CA VAL A 74 -7.28 -6.91 -13.12
C VAL A 74 -7.79 -5.52 -12.71
N ALA A 75 -9.11 -5.33 -12.60
CA ALA A 75 -9.72 -4.08 -12.17
C ALA A 75 -9.23 -3.64 -10.78
N ASN A 76 -9.18 -4.55 -9.81
CA ASN A 76 -8.67 -4.24 -8.47
C ASN A 76 -7.20 -3.79 -8.52
N LYS A 77 -6.37 -4.49 -9.30
CA LYS A 77 -4.94 -4.14 -9.46
C LYS A 77 -4.78 -2.76 -10.12
N THR A 78 -5.57 -2.47 -11.15
CA THR A 78 -5.57 -1.16 -11.83
C THR A 78 -5.96 -0.05 -10.86
N GLN A 79 -6.96 -0.24 -10.00
CA GLN A 79 -7.33 0.78 -9.02
C GLN A 79 -6.20 1.03 -8.02
N TYR A 80 -5.51 -0.01 -7.54
CA TYR A 80 -4.32 0.14 -6.70
C TYR A 80 -3.19 0.90 -7.41
N GLN A 81 -2.97 0.64 -8.70
CA GLN A 81 -2.01 1.39 -9.51
C GLN A 81 -2.40 2.87 -9.63
N ASN A 82 -3.68 3.17 -9.85
CA ASN A 82 -4.16 4.55 -9.91
C ASN A 82 -3.93 5.31 -8.60
N VAL A 83 -4.19 4.68 -7.45
CA VAL A 83 -3.90 5.25 -6.13
C VAL A 83 -2.41 5.50 -5.96
N ALA A 84 -1.56 4.55 -6.36
CA ALA A 84 -0.11 4.72 -6.30
C ALA A 84 0.41 5.85 -7.20
N LEU A 85 -0.14 5.99 -8.41
CA LEU A 85 0.17 7.10 -9.31
C LEU A 85 -0.23 8.45 -8.71
N ALA A 86 -1.45 8.56 -8.16
CA ALA A 86 -1.90 9.77 -7.47
C ALA A 86 -1.01 10.10 -6.26
N THR A 87 -0.62 9.09 -5.50
CA THR A 87 0.30 9.24 -4.35
C THR A 87 1.67 9.75 -4.81
N ASN A 88 2.22 9.19 -5.89
CA ASN A 88 3.50 9.63 -6.45
C ASN A 88 3.45 11.05 -7.01
N ALA A 89 2.34 11.49 -7.59
CA ALA A 89 2.17 12.86 -8.07
C ALA A 89 2.25 13.90 -6.93
N LEU A 90 1.93 13.49 -5.69
CA LEU A 90 1.98 14.33 -4.50
C LEU A 90 3.36 14.32 -3.81
N LEU A 91 4.23 13.34 -4.08
CA LEU A 91 5.57 13.24 -3.48
C LEU A 91 6.50 14.44 -3.80
N PRO A 92 6.57 14.97 -5.04
CA PRO A 92 7.40 16.12 -5.37
C PRO A 92 7.06 17.39 -4.57
N ASN A 93 5.79 17.55 -4.18
CA ASN A 93 5.35 18.69 -3.36
C ASN A 93 5.83 18.59 -1.90
N ARG A 94 6.18 17.38 -1.45
CA ARG A 94 6.63 17.12 -0.07
C ARG A 94 8.15 17.04 0.05
N PHE A 95 8.82 16.55 -0.99
CA PHE A 95 10.28 16.61 -1.15
C PHE A 95 10.59 17.43 -2.39
N PRO A 96 10.59 18.77 -2.31
CA PRO A 96 11.06 19.58 -3.42
C PRO A 96 12.47 19.10 -3.74
N ILE A 97 12.68 18.63 -4.97
CA ILE A 97 14.01 18.33 -5.49
C ILE A 97 14.82 19.58 -5.19
N ARG A 98 15.77 19.49 -4.25
CA ARG A 98 16.79 20.53 -4.08
C ARG A 98 17.58 20.50 -5.38
N THR A 99 17.13 21.29 -6.35
CA THR A 99 17.90 21.57 -7.54
C THR A 99 19.17 22.23 -7.04
N LEU A 100 20.23 21.43 -6.94
CA LEU A 100 21.58 21.94 -6.80
C LEU A 100 21.82 22.76 -8.05
N ARG A 101 21.53 24.07 -7.98
CA ARG A 101 22.04 25.07 -8.90
C ARG A 101 23.56 24.94 -8.84
N ARG A 102 24.13 24.17 -9.75
CA ARG A 102 25.55 24.32 -10.08
C ARG A 102 25.67 25.69 -10.74
N ARG A 103 26.26 26.63 -9.99
CA ARG A 103 26.77 27.89 -10.52
C ARG A 103 28.01 27.61 -11.35
#